data_AF-A0A1V4SZF9-F1
#
_entry.id   AF-A0A1V4SZF9-F1
#
_cell.length_a   1.000
_cell.length_b   1.000
_cell.length_c   1.000
_cell.angle_alpha   90.00
_cell.angle_beta   90.00
_cell.angle_gamma   90.00
#
_symmetry.space_group_name_H-M   'P 1'
#
loop_
_entity.id
_entity.type
_entity.pdbx_description
1 polymer ?
#
loop_
_entity_poly.entity_id
_entity_poly.type
_entity_poly.pdbx_seq_one_letter_code
_entity_poly.pdbx_strand_id
1 'polypeptide(L)'
;SKWENLSVYFKYPEQVRRAIYTTNAVEAVHRQFRKLTKTKGGFANENALLKLLYAGMLKASEKWTHPVQNWNLTLSQLSIHFEGR
;
A
#
# COMPACT_ATOMS: atom_id res chain seq x y z
N SER A 1 -0.08 24.21 -8.21
CA SER A 1 -0.89 23.16 -8.85
C SER A 1 -0.20 21.82 -8.64
N LYS A 2 -0.90 20.74 -8.23
CA LYS A 2 -0.30 19.37 -8.12
C LYS A 2 -0.43 18.55 -9.41
N TRP A 3 -0.90 19.18 -10.48
CA TRP A 3 -1.25 18.52 -11.75
C TRP A 3 -0.06 17.82 -12.42
N GLU A 4 1.13 18.42 -12.36
CA GLU A 4 2.35 17.83 -12.93
C GLU A 4 2.60 16.41 -12.38
N ASN A 5 2.46 16.23 -11.07
CA ASN A 5 2.63 14.92 -10.42
C ASN A 5 1.50 13.93 -10.79
N LEU A 6 0.25 14.41 -10.87
CA LEU A 6 -0.89 13.57 -11.20
C LEU A 6 -0.92 13.15 -12.67
N SER A 7 -0.40 13.99 -13.57
CA SER A 7 -0.38 13.69 -15.00
C SER A 7 0.42 12.43 -15.34
N VAL A 8 1.43 12.10 -14.53
CA VAL A 8 2.27 10.90 -14.68
C VAL A 8 1.45 9.62 -14.55
N TYR A 9 0.41 9.60 -13.72
CA TYR A 9 -0.47 8.44 -13.56
C TYR A 9 -1.10 8.00 -14.90
N PHE A 10 -1.44 8.95 -15.77
CA PHE A 10 -2.07 8.65 -17.06
C PHE A 10 -1.11 8.10 -18.11
N LYS A 11 0.20 8.10 -17.84
CA LYS A 11 1.21 7.46 -18.70
C LYS A 11 1.19 5.93 -18.59
N TYR A 12 0.56 5.38 -17.56
CA TYR A 12 0.50 3.94 -17.31
C TYR A 12 -0.68 3.27 -18.06
N PRO A 13 -0.49 2.02 -18.53
CA PRO A 13 -1.58 1.20 -19.06
C PRO A 13 -2.72 1.02 -18.05
N GLU A 14 -3.93 0.72 -18.54
CA GLU A 14 -5.13 0.56 -17.71
C GLU A 14 -4.93 -0.45 -16.56
N GLN A 15 -4.26 -1.57 -16.83
CA GLN A 15 -4.05 -2.64 -15.86
C GLN A 15 -3.15 -2.17 -14.70
N VAL A 16 -2.12 -1.38 -15.01
CA VAL A 16 -1.22 -0.78 -14.01
C VAL A 16 -1.92 0.33 -13.23
N ARG A 17 -2.66 1.20 -13.94
CA ARG A 17 -3.51 2.23 -13.31
C ARG A 17 -4.48 1.60 -12.31
N ARG A 18 -5.07 0.47 -12.67
CA ARG A 18 -5.97 -0.29 -11.79
C ARG A 18 -5.34 -0.75 -10.51
N ALA A 19 -4.13 -1.31 -10.58
CA ALA A 19 -3.38 -1.69 -9.39
C ALA A 19 -3.01 -0.46 -8.51
N ILE A 20 -2.74 0.69 -9.13
CA ILE A 20 -2.38 1.92 -8.40
C ILE A 20 -3.59 2.56 -7.70
N TYR A 21 -4.73 2.71 -8.39
CA TYR A 21 -5.87 3.42 -7.81
C TYR A 21 -6.59 2.62 -6.73
N THR A 22 -6.39 1.30 -6.66
CA THR A 22 -6.99 0.49 -5.61
C THR A 22 -6.39 0.85 -4.25
N THR A 23 -7.04 1.76 -3.53
CA THR A 23 -6.62 2.25 -2.20
C THR A 23 -6.87 1.23 -1.09
N ASN A 24 -7.59 0.14 -1.36
CA ASN A 24 -7.97 -0.89 -0.38
C ASN A 24 -6.80 -1.38 0.49
N ALA A 25 -5.60 -1.57 -0.08
CA ALA A 25 -4.43 -2.01 0.67
C ALA A 25 -3.96 -0.94 1.68
N VAL A 26 -3.82 0.30 1.22
CA VAL A 26 -3.38 1.43 2.07
C VAL A 26 -4.44 1.75 3.13
N GLU A 27 -5.72 1.75 2.77
CA GLU A 27 -6.83 1.96 3.69
C GLU A 27 -6.92 0.86 4.75
N ALA A 28 -6.68 -0.40 4.37
CA ALA A 28 -6.63 -1.52 5.30
C ALA A 28 -5.51 -1.33 6.33
N VAL A 29 -4.32 -0.91 5.91
CA VAL A 29 -3.20 -0.59 6.81
C VAL A 29 -3.58 0.56 7.76
N HIS A 30 -4.08 1.67 7.21
CA HIS A 30 -4.51 2.81 8.02
C HIS A 30 -5.61 2.45 9.03
N ARG A 31 -6.55 1.57 8.64
CA ARG A 31 -7.58 1.06 9.54
C ARG A 31 -6.98 0.25 10.69
N GLN A 32 -5.99 -0.61 10.41
CA GLN A 32 -5.30 -1.37 11.45
C GLN A 32 -4.53 -0.47 12.41
N PHE A 33 -3.81 0.52 11.89
CA PHE A 33 -3.09 1.49 12.73
C PHE A 33 -4.04 2.27 13.64
N ARG A 34 -5.13 2.81 13.09
CA ARG A 34 -6.16 3.46 13.90
C ARG A 34 -6.75 2.54 14.96
N LYS A 35 -6.96 1.26 14.65
CA LYS A 35 -7.47 0.28 15.62
C LYS A 35 -6.47 0.04 16.76
N LEU A 36 -5.18 -0.10 16.46
CA LEU A 36 -4.13 -0.34 17.44
C LEU A 36 -3.89 0.85 18.36
N THR A 37 -3.99 2.07 17.82
CA THR A 37 -3.76 3.30 18.59
C THR A 37 -5.01 3.77 19.33
N LYS A 38 -6.24 3.43 18.89
CA LYS A 38 -7.50 3.89 19.51
C LYS A 38 -7.63 3.59 21.01
N THR A 39 -7.10 2.46 21.48
CA THR A 39 -7.24 2.02 22.88
C THR A 39 -6.00 2.33 23.72
N LYS A 40 -4.91 2.81 23.11
CA LYS A 40 -3.71 3.22 23.81
C LYS A 40 -3.82 4.71 24.10
N GLY A 41 -3.57 5.10 25.35
CA GLY A 41 -3.41 6.51 25.74
C GLY A 41 -2.11 7.09 25.19
N GLY A 42 -1.44 7.95 25.96
CA GLY A 42 -0.11 8.46 25.58
C GLY A 42 0.93 7.35 25.43
N PHE A 43 1.86 7.53 24.49
CA PHE A 43 3.05 6.69 24.35
C PHE A 43 4.20 7.30 25.16
N ALA A 44 5.01 6.45 25.80
CA ALA A 44 6.15 6.92 26.60
C ALA A 44 7.26 7.58 25.75
N ASN A 45 7.39 7.17 24.49
CA ASN A 45 8.28 7.75 23.48
C ASN A 45 7.86 7.26 22.08
N GLU A 46 8.46 7.84 21.04
CA GLU A 46 8.22 7.47 19.64
C GLU A 46 8.53 5.99 19.34
N ASN A 47 9.59 5.44 19.94
CA ASN A 47 9.97 4.04 19.75
C ASN A 47 8.89 3.07 20.25
N ALA A 48 8.18 3.41 21.33
CA ALA A 48 7.06 2.60 21.82
C ALA A 48 5.90 2.55 20.82
N LEU A 49 5.60 3.68 20.15
CA LEU A 49 4.62 3.73 19.07
C LEU A 49 5.08 2.88 17.87
N LEU A 50 6.33 3.07 17.41
CA LEU A 50 6.87 2.33 16.26
C LEU A 50 6.86 0.81 16.50
N LYS A 51 7.24 0.35 17.70
CA LYS A 51 7.17 -1.08 18.06
C LYS A 51 5.74 -1.63 17.99
N LEU A 52 4.75 -0.87 18.45
CA LEU A 52 3.34 -1.27 18.38
C LEU A 52 2.87 -1.38 16.94
N LEU A 53 3.17 -0.38 16.11
CA LEU A 53 2.80 -0.38 14.69
C LEU A 53 3.46 -1.54 13.95
N TYR A 54 4.75 -1.79 14.21
CA TYR A 54 5.51 -2.90 13.64
C TYR A 54 4.90 -4.26 14.00
N ALA A 55 4.61 -4.50 15.28
CA ALA A 55 3.93 -5.74 15.70
C ALA A 55 2.55 -5.89 15.03
N GLY A 56 1.82 -4.78 14.87
CA GLY A 56 0.57 -4.71 14.11
C GLY A 56 0.72 -5.11 12.65
N MET A 57 1.78 -4.64 11.99
CA MET A 57 2.11 -4.97 10.60
C MET A 57 2.46 -6.44 10.44
N LEU A 58 3.28 -7.01 11.33
CA LEU A 58 3.61 -8.44 11.30
C LEU A 58 2.34 -9.29 11.34
N LYS A 59 1.44 -9.02 12.30
CA LYS A 59 0.15 -9.72 12.41
C LYS A 59 -0.78 -9.49 11.20
N ALA A 60 -0.70 -8.33 10.55
CA ALA A 60 -1.46 -8.05 9.33
C ALA A 60 -0.90 -8.84 8.14
N SER A 61 0.43 -8.91 8.01
CA SER A 61 1.12 -9.62 6.92
C SER A 61 0.82 -11.12 6.91
N GLU A 62 0.64 -11.75 8.07
CA GLU A 62 0.18 -13.14 8.19
C GLU A 62 -1.16 -13.41 7.48
N LYS A 63 -1.99 -12.38 7.32
CA LYS A 63 -3.30 -12.47 6.65
C LYS A 63 -3.27 -12.03 5.19
N TRP A 64 -2.17 -11.47 4.71
CA TRP A 64 -2.02 -11.00 3.33
C TRP A 64 -1.54 -12.11 2.42
N THR A 65 -2.32 -13.20 2.38
CA THR A 65 -2.03 -14.38 1.55
C THR A 65 -2.74 -14.36 0.21
N HIS A 66 -3.74 -13.50 0.05
CA HIS A 66 -4.49 -13.41 -1.21
C HIS A 66 -3.65 -12.77 -2.32
N PRO A 67 -3.60 -13.39 -3.51
CA PRO A 67 -2.87 -12.85 -4.64
C PRO A 67 -3.54 -11.55 -5.14
N VAL A 68 -2.71 -10.66 -5.69
CA VAL A 68 -3.21 -9.44 -6.34
C VAL A 68 -4.00 -9.85 -7.59
N GLN A 69 -5.21 -9.31 -7.73
CA GLN A 69 -6.08 -9.60 -8.86
C GLN A 69 -5.41 -9.16 -10.18
N ASN A 70 -5.41 -10.03 -11.19
CA ASN A 70 -4.82 -9.78 -12.51
C ASN A 70 -3.32 -9.39 -12.47
N TRP A 71 -2.58 -9.88 -11.47
CA TRP A 71 -1.17 -9.53 -11.31
C TRP A 71 -0.31 -9.91 -12.51
N ASN A 72 -0.49 -11.09 -13.09
CA ASN A 72 0.30 -11.53 -14.24
C ASN A 72 0.20 -10.56 -15.43
N LEU A 73 -1.02 -10.12 -15.75
CA LEU A 73 -1.25 -9.16 -16.83
C LEU A 73 -0.64 -7.80 -16.51
N THR A 74 -0.78 -7.36 -15.25
CA THR A 74 -0.19 -6.11 -14.77
C THR A 74 1.34 -6.15 -14.86
N LEU A 75 1.94 -7.28 -14.48
CA LEU A 75 3.38 -7.51 -14.54
C LEU A 75 3.87 -7.50 -15.99
N SER A 76 3.19 -8.17 -16.92
CA SER A 76 3.53 -8.10 -18.35
C SER A 76 3.51 -6.67 -18.89
N GLN A 77 2.51 -5.88 -18.52
CA GLN A 77 2.43 -4.46 -18.91
C GLN A 77 3.56 -3.63 -18.30
N LEU A 78 3.96 -3.91 -17.04
CA LEU A 78 5.10 -3.26 -16.40
C LEU A 78 6.42 -3.61 -17.10
N SER A 79 6.64 -4.87 -17.47
CA SER A 79 7.84 -5.30 -18.19
C SER A 79 7.98 -4.64 -19.55
N ILE A 80 6.88 -4.47 -20.29
CA ILE A 80 6.87 -3.74 -21.56
C ILE A 80 7.12 -2.24 -21.34
N HIS A 81 6.44 -1.64 -20.36
CA HIS A 81 6.56 -0.20 -20.08
C HIS A 81 7.95 0.19 -19.56
N PHE A 82 8.66 -0.75 -18.92
CA PHE A 82 9.99 -0.57 -18.36
C PHE A 82 10.99 -1.54 -18.97
N GLU A 83 11.12 -1.53 -20.29
CA GLU A 83 12.05 -2.38 -21.03
C GLU A 83 13.49 -2.26 -20.49
N GLY A 84 14.17 -3.41 -20.34
CA GLY A 84 15.58 -3.47 -19.91
C GLY A 84 15.84 -3.34 -18.41
N ARG A 85 14.84 -3.60 -17.55
CA ARG A 85 14.96 -3.57 -16.08
C ARG A 85 14.73 -4.93 -15.42
#